data_AF-A0A847VMX2-F1
#
_entry.id   AF-A0A847VMX2-F1
#
_cell.length_a   1.000
_cell.length_b   1.000
_cell.length_c   1.000
_cell.angle_alpha   90.00
_cell.angle_beta   90.00
_cell.angle_gamma   90.00
#
_symmetry.space_group_name_H-M   'P 1'
#
loop_
_entity.id
_entity.type
_entity.pdbx_description
1 polymer ?
#
loop_
_entity_poly.entity_id
_entity_poly.type
_entity_poly.pdbx_seq_one_letter_code
_entity_poly.pdbx_strand_id
1 'polypeptide(L)' 'MIDVILCDDHALIRRGIRDTLCDASDIRVVGEAG' A
#
# COMPACT_ATOMS: atom_id res chain seq x y z
N MET A 1 -10.75 10.34 -2.97
CA MET A 1 -10.36 8.93 -2.80
C MET A 1 -9.25 8.67 -3.79
N ILE A 2 -8.08 8.28 -3.29
CA ILE A 2 -6.85 8.09 -4.05
C ILE A 2 -6.56 6.59 -4.08
N ASP A 3 -6.58 6.00 -5.27
CA ASP A 3 -6.28 4.58 -5.46
C ASP A 3 -4.79 4.41 -5.78
N VAL A 4 -4.10 3.59 -4.99
CA VAL A 4 -2.65 3.40 -5.10
C VAL A 4 -2.28 1.93 -5.23
N ILE A 5 -1.20 1.66 -5.97
CA ILE A 5 -0.58 0.35 -6.09
C ILE A 5 0.77 0.40 -5.36
N LEU A 6 1.05 -0.59 -4.53
CA LEU A 6 2.34 -0.74 -3.87
C LEU A 6 3.28 -1.51 -4.79
N CYS A 7 4.40 -0.90 -5.20
CA CYS A 7 5.41 -1.55 -6.01
C CYS A 7 6.73 -1.57 -5.23
N ASP A 8 7.08 -2.72 -4.68
CA ASP A 8 8.33 -2.91 -3.93
C ASP A 8 8.72 -4.38 -4.00
N ASP A 9 10.00 -4.69 -4.20
CA ASP A 9 10.54 -6.05 -4.33
C ASP A 9 10.63 -6.78 -2.98
N HIS A 10 10.49 -6.06 -1.87
CA HIS A 10 10.57 -6.57 -0.51
C HIS A 10 9.18 -6.71 0.12
N ALA A 11 8.77 -7.96 0.36
CA ALA A 11 7.49 -8.27 1.00
C ALA A 11 7.29 -7.60 2.37
N LEU A 12 8.37 -7.34 3.11
CA LEU A 12 8.33 -6.72 4.43
C LEU A 12 8.00 -5.20 4.35
N ILE A 13 8.52 -4.52 3.33
CA ILE A 13 8.25 -3.10 3.08
C ILE A 13 6.81 -2.91 2.63
N ARG A 14 6.32 -3.72 1.67
CA ARG A 14 4.91 -3.65 1.22
C ARG A 14 3.93 -3.79 2.37
N ARG A 15 4.21 -4.68 3.33
CA ARG A 15 3.37 -4.90 4.50
C ARG A 15 3.34 -3.67 5.42
N GLY A 16 4.50 -3.10 5.74
CA GLY A 16 4.58 -1.89 6.57
C GLY A 16 3.92 -0.67 5.93
N ILE A 17 4.10 -0.47 4.61
CA ILE A 17 3.45 0.62 3.87
C ILE A 17 1.95 0.40 3.82
N ARG A 18 1.47 -0.82 3.52
CA ARG A 18 0.05 -1.15 3.53
C ARG A 18 -0.60 -0.82 4.87
N ASP A 19 0.00 -1.25 5.97
CA ASP A 19 -0.54 -1.01 7.31
C ASP A 19 -0.64 0.50 7.60
N THR A 20 0.38 1.28 7.22
CA THR A 20 0.37 2.74 7.36
C THR A 20 -0.72 3.41 6.49
N LEU A 21 -0.92 2.92 5.27
CA LEU A 21 -1.91 3.48 4.35
C LEU A 21 -3.35 3.08 4.69
N CYS A 22 -3.56 1.96 5.38
CA CYS A 22 -4.88 1.56 5.87
C CYS A 22 -5.45 2.55 6.91
N ASP A 23 -4.59 3.27 7.63
CA ASP A 23 -5.00 4.30 8.59
C ASP A 23 -5.40 5.62 7.91
N ALA A 24 -5.03 5.83 6.64
CA ALA A 24 -5.38 7.02 5.88
C ALA A 24 -6.80 6.91 5.30
N SER A 25 -7.67 7.87 5.64
CA SER A 25 -9.09 7.84 5.26
C SER A 25 -9.37 8.09 3.78
N ASP A 26 -8.39 8.65 3.06
CA ASP A 26 -8.50 9.08 1.67
C ASP A 26 -7.73 8.19 0.70
N ILE A 27 -6.97 7.20 1.19
CA ILE A 27 -6.09 6.33 0.39
C ILE A 27 -6.62 4.90 0.41
N ARG A 28 -6.65 4.27 -0.76
CA ARG A 28 -7.02 2.87 -0.93
C ARG A 28 -5.94 2.12 -1.70
N VAL A 29 -5.36 1.10 -1.07
CA VAL A 29 -4.43 0.20 -1.75
C VAL A 29 -5.21 -0.80 -2.61
N VAL A 30 -5.12 -0.67 -3.93
CA VAL A 30 -5.88 -1.49 -4.89
C VAL A 30 -5.09 -2.67 -5.44
N GLY A 31 -3.78 -2.74 -5.18
CA GLY A 31 -2.94 -3.84 -5.62
C GLY A 31 -1.53 -3.77 -5.07
N GLU A 32 -0.80 -4.87 -5.23
CA GLU A 32 0.64 -4.96 -5.01
C GLU A 32 1.31 -5.48 -6.28
N ALA A 33 2.37 -4.80 -6.70
CA ALA A 33 3.32 -5.26 -7.69
C ALA A 33 4.61 -5.66 -6.96
N GLY A 34 5.19 -6.79 -7.35
CA GLY A 34 6.45 -7.32 -6.85
C GLY A 34 7.44 -7.52 -7.98
#